data_AF-A0AAV2QY27-F1
#
_entry.id   AF-A0AAV2QY27-F1
#
_cell.length_a   1.000
_cell.length_b   1.000
_cell.length_c   1.000
_cell.angle_alpha   90.00
_cell.angle_beta   90.00
_cell.angle_gamma   90.00
#
_symmetry.space_group_name_H-M   'P 1'
#
loop_
_entity.id
_entity.type
_entity.pdbx_description
1 polymer ?
#
loop_
_entity_poly.entity_id
_entity_poly.type
_entity_poly.pdbx_seq_one_letter_code
_entity_poly.pdbx_strand_id
1 'polypeptide(L)'
;MVDLGERRHVQGIVILTWQGKGQDNQTLYRDYVFGLDRLTVYVESKARIEDLSSATHTKCGSITRLNNALFKESVHVECPQPIKGRYVYIKANGVANRWHRVFSLVLCEVMVY
;
A
#
# COMPACT_ATOMS: atom_id res chain seq x y z
N MET A 1 3.31 2.14 -7.77
CA MET A 1 3.87 0.96 -8.46
C MET A 1 5.38 1.01 -8.28
N VAL A 2 6.01 -0.12 -7.99
CA VAL A 2 7.47 -0.27 -7.93
C VAL A 2 7.88 -1.26 -9.02
N ASP A 3 8.82 -0.88 -9.89
CA ASP A 3 9.44 -1.79 -10.88
C ASP A 3 10.76 -2.30 -10.30
N LEU A 4 10.88 -3.63 -10.16
CA LEU A 4 12.08 -4.30 -9.66
C LEU A 4 13.15 -4.46 -10.74
N GLY A 5 12.90 -4.02 -11.98
CA GLY A 5 13.78 -4.13 -13.15
C GLY A 5 13.72 -5.51 -13.80
N GLU A 6 13.75 -6.58 -13.00
CA GLU A 6 13.66 -7.98 -13.43
C GLU A 6 12.65 -8.76 -12.60
N ARG A 7 12.34 -10.00 -13.01
CA ARG A 7 11.45 -10.88 -12.25
C ARG A 7 12.19 -11.46 -11.05
N ARG A 8 11.74 -11.13 -9.84
CA ARG A 8 12.27 -11.61 -8.57
C ARG A 8 11.22 -12.37 -7.78
N HIS A 9 11.65 -13.21 -6.85
CA HIS A 9 10.75 -13.80 -5.86
C HIS A 9 10.55 -12.77 -4.74
N VAL A 10 9.32 -12.32 -4.59
CA VAL A 10 8.91 -11.37 -3.55
C VAL A 10 8.32 -12.17 -2.40
N GLN A 11 8.97 -12.10 -1.24
CA GLN A 11 8.52 -12.70 0.02
C GLN A 11 7.65 -11.73 0.81
N GLY A 12 7.89 -10.43 0.67
CA GLY A 12 7.08 -9.41 1.31
C GLY A 12 7.59 -8.01 1.04
N ILE A 13 6.94 -7.05 1.67
CA ILE A 13 7.36 -5.64 1.63
C ILE A 13 7.29 -5.00 3.01
N VAL A 14 8.17 -4.03 3.22
CA VAL A 14 8.12 -3.11 4.36
C VAL A 14 7.85 -1.71 3.83
N ILE A 15 6.81 -1.08 4.35
CA ILE A 15 6.41 0.27 3.99
C ILE A 15 6.71 1.17 5.19
N LEU A 16 7.52 2.20 4.99
CA LEU A 16 7.64 3.30 5.94
C LEU A 16 6.55 4.33 5.64
N THR A 17 5.66 4.54 6.60
CA THR A 17 4.53 5.47 6.46
C THR A 17 4.93 6.86 6.94
N TRP A 18 4.30 7.87 6.38
CA TRP A 18 4.48 9.23 6.87
C TRP A 18 3.79 9.42 8.22
N GLN A 19 4.51 10.01 9.19
CA GLN A 19 4.06 10.20 10.57
C GLN A 19 3.82 11.68 10.91
N GLY A 20 3.41 12.49 9.94
CA GLY A 20 3.10 13.91 10.15
C GLY A 20 4.31 14.83 10.34
N LYS A 21 5.55 14.34 10.20
CA LYS A 21 6.75 15.19 10.25
C LYS A 21 6.83 16.05 8.99
N GLY A 22 6.96 17.37 9.14
CA GLY A 22 6.99 18.32 8.02
C GLY A 22 5.61 18.73 7.50
N GLN A 23 4.57 18.56 8.32
CA GLN A 23 3.19 18.92 7.99
C GLN A 23 3.02 20.43 7.72
N ASP A 24 2.23 20.76 6.71
CA ASP A 24 1.76 22.13 6.43
C ASP A 24 0.25 22.27 6.64
N ASN A 25 -0.29 23.47 6.44
CA ASN A 25 -1.72 23.74 6.57
C ASN A 25 -2.58 23.03 5.51
N GLN A 26 -2.00 22.46 4.45
CA GLN A 26 -2.72 21.84 3.34
C GLN A 26 -2.89 20.33 3.50
N THR A 27 -2.00 19.67 4.24
CA THR A 27 -2.02 18.20 4.43
C THR A 27 -2.01 17.82 5.89
N LEU A 28 -3.18 17.82 6.54
CA LEU A 28 -3.24 17.40 7.93
C LEU A 28 -3.03 15.89 8.07
N TYR A 29 -2.08 15.45 8.90
CA TYR A 29 -1.86 14.02 9.20
C TYR A 29 -3.15 13.33 9.64
N ARG A 30 -3.98 14.08 10.36
CA ARG A 30 -5.32 13.66 10.78
C ARG A 30 -6.22 13.25 9.60
N ASP A 31 -6.22 14.01 8.50
CA ASP A 31 -7.06 13.74 7.33
C ASP A 31 -6.56 12.53 6.53
N TYR A 32 -5.24 12.35 6.47
CA TYR A 32 -4.59 11.14 5.98
C TYR A 32 -5.05 9.89 6.78
N VAL A 33 -5.03 9.99 8.12
CA VAL A 33 -5.42 8.89 9.02
C VAL A 33 -6.91 8.55 8.91
N PHE A 34 -7.79 9.54 8.73
CA PHE A 34 -9.24 9.28 8.70
C PHE A 34 -9.75 8.73 7.38
N GLY A 35 -9.03 8.99 6.28
CA GLY A 35 -9.46 8.59 4.95
C GLY A 35 -9.07 7.17 4.55
N LEU A 36 -7.99 6.61 5.09
CA LEU A 36 -7.43 5.33 4.65
C LEU A 36 -7.98 4.12 5.44
N ASP A 37 -8.52 3.13 4.74
CA ASP A 37 -9.09 1.91 5.33
C ASP A 37 -8.16 0.69 5.20
N ARG A 38 -7.58 0.50 4.01
CA ARG A 38 -6.82 -0.70 3.69
C ARG A 38 -5.71 -0.43 2.67
N LEU A 39 -4.57 -1.06 2.88
CA LEU A 39 -3.52 -1.22 1.88
C LEU A 39 -3.46 -2.69 1.45
N THR A 40 -3.43 -2.93 0.15
CA THR A 40 -3.27 -4.26 -0.43
C THR A 40 -2.09 -4.28 -1.38
N VAL A 41 -1.24 -5.30 -1.23
CA VAL A 41 -0.03 -5.50 -2.02
C VAL A 41 -0.28 -6.58 -3.04
N TYR A 42 0.07 -6.31 -4.28
CA TYR A 42 0.01 -7.25 -5.40
C TYR A 42 1.40 -7.34 -6.04
N VAL A 43 1.74 -8.54 -6.50
CA VAL A 43 2.99 -8.81 -7.20
C VAL A 43 2.65 -9.32 -8.59
N GLU A 44 3.16 -8.65 -9.62
CA GLU A 44 2.73 -8.86 -10.99
C GLU A 44 3.90 -8.98 -11.96
N SER A 45 3.67 -9.73 -13.04
CA SER A 45 4.67 -9.93 -14.10
C SER A 45 4.55 -8.92 -15.24
N LYS A 46 3.43 -8.22 -15.37
CA LYS A 46 3.14 -7.25 -16.43
C LYS A 46 2.96 -5.84 -15.83
N ALA A 47 3.40 -4.82 -16.58
CA ALA A 47 3.39 -3.42 -16.15
C ALA A 47 2.02 -2.73 -16.29
N ARG A 48 1.11 -3.31 -17.08
CA ARG A 48 -0.23 -2.75 -17.30
C ARG A 48 -1.24 -3.63 -16.59
N ILE A 49 -1.88 -3.03 -15.60
CA ILE A 49 -3.04 -3.59 -14.93
C ILE A 49 -4.17 -2.60 -15.17
N GLU A 50 -5.16 -3.01 -15.96
CA GLU A 50 -6.34 -2.19 -16.24
C GLU A 50 -7.27 -2.14 -15.02
N ASP A 51 -7.30 -3.20 -14.21
CA ASP A 51 -8.06 -3.21 -12.95
C ASP A 51 -7.48 -4.16 -11.89
N LEU A 52 -6.86 -3.60 -10.85
CA LEU A 52 -6.34 -4.31 -9.67
C LEU A 52 -7.47 -4.96 -8.80
N SER A 53 -8.74 -4.77 -9.15
CA SER A 53 -9.88 -5.39 -8.47
C SER A 53 -10.23 -6.78 -9.02
N SER A 54 -9.71 -7.14 -10.21
CA SER A 54 -9.93 -8.47 -10.79
C SER A 54 -9.31 -9.58 -9.93
N ALA A 55 -10.04 -10.69 -9.78
CA ALA A 55 -9.59 -11.89 -9.06
C ALA A 55 -8.34 -12.56 -9.69
N THR A 56 -7.87 -12.05 -10.83
CA THR A 56 -6.73 -12.56 -11.59
C THR A 56 -5.37 -12.06 -11.08
N HIS A 57 -5.32 -11.10 -10.17
CA HIS A 57 -4.05 -10.54 -9.68
C HIS A 57 -3.50 -11.30 -8.49
N THR A 58 -2.18 -11.44 -8.44
CA THR A 58 -1.50 -12.20 -7.38
C THR A 58 -1.34 -11.33 -6.15
N LYS A 59 -2.36 -11.38 -5.27
CA LYS A 59 -2.35 -10.71 -3.98
C LYS A 59 -1.25 -11.31 -3.10
N CYS A 60 -0.32 -10.46 -2.66
CA CYS A 60 0.65 -10.79 -1.62
C CYS A 60 -0.02 -10.71 -0.24
N GLY A 61 -0.50 -9.53 0.16
CA GLY A 61 -1.07 -9.35 1.48
C GLY A 61 -1.90 -8.08 1.59
N SER A 62 -2.58 -7.91 2.72
CA SER A 62 -3.36 -6.69 2.99
C SER A 62 -3.31 -6.33 4.46
N ILE A 63 -3.23 -5.03 4.73
CA ILE A 63 -3.30 -4.46 6.08
C ILE A 63 -4.46 -3.50 6.11
N THR A 64 -5.24 -3.58 7.18
CA THR A 64 -6.40 -2.73 7.40
C THR A 64 -6.12 -1.75 8.53
N ARG A 65 -6.98 -0.75 8.66
CA ARG A 65 -6.95 0.22 9.75
C ARG A 65 -7.12 -0.39 11.15
N LEU A 66 -7.51 -1.66 11.23
CA LEU A 66 -7.77 -2.37 12.48
C LEU A 66 -6.53 -2.29 13.40
N ASN A 67 -6.78 -1.99 14.67
CA ASN A 67 -5.73 -1.79 15.68
C ASN A 67 -4.65 -0.77 15.30
N ASN A 68 -4.98 0.24 14.48
CA ASN A 68 -4.06 1.26 13.99
C ASN A 68 -2.85 0.69 13.22
N ALA A 69 -2.95 -0.53 12.67
CA ALA A 69 -1.82 -1.19 12.00
C ALA A 69 -1.25 -0.38 10.83
N LEU A 70 -2.13 0.29 10.05
CA LEU A 70 -1.74 1.17 8.94
C LEU A 70 -1.01 2.46 9.36
N PHE A 71 -1.14 2.88 10.62
CA PHE A 71 -0.58 4.13 11.12
C PHE A 71 0.70 3.92 11.92
N LYS A 72 1.21 2.68 11.97
CA LYS A 72 2.55 2.41 12.46
C LYS A 72 3.58 3.00 11.51
N GLU A 73 4.67 3.51 12.05
CA GLU A 73 5.78 4.07 11.26
C GLU A 73 6.32 3.05 10.24
N SER A 74 6.42 1.79 10.64
CA SER A 74 6.78 0.68 9.77
C SER A 74 5.65 -0.34 9.68
N VAL A 75 5.25 -0.64 8.45
CA VAL A 75 4.13 -1.51 8.10
C VAL A 75 4.67 -2.67 7.28
N HIS A 76 4.55 -3.88 7.81
CA HIS A 76 5.11 -5.08 7.22
C HIS A 76 4.03 -5.96 6.61
N VAL A 77 4.14 -6.23 5.30
CA VAL A 77 3.22 -7.09 4.55
C VAL A 77 3.99 -8.30 4.04
N GLU A 78 3.74 -9.45 4.64
CA GLU A 78 4.31 -10.72 4.20
C GLU A 78 3.38 -11.41 3.19
N CYS A 79 3.97 -12.01 2.15
CA CYS A 79 3.24 -12.86 1.23
C CYS A 79 3.11 -14.28 1.82
N PRO A 80 1.96 -14.97 1.66
CA PRO A 80 1.78 -16.34 2.14
C PRO A 80 2.81 -17.34 1.61
N GLN A 81 3.37 -17.04 0.44
CA GLN A 81 4.44 -17.78 -0.21
C GLN A 81 5.22 -16.81 -1.10
N PRO A 82 6.50 -17.10 -1.44
CA PRO A 82 7.25 -16.27 -2.38
C PRO A 82 6.56 -16.18 -3.74
N ILE A 83 6.23 -14.97 -4.19
CA ILE A 83 5.55 -14.73 -5.48
C ILE A 83 6.57 -14.23 -6.49
N LYS A 84 6.66 -14.87 -7.66
CA LYS A 84 7.56 -14.44 -8.74
C LYS A 84 6.91 -13.33 -9.58
N GLY A 85 7.49 -12.13 -9.55
CA GLY A 85 7.00 -10.98 -10.33
C GLY A 85 8.06 -9.90 -10.53
N ARG A 86 7.76 -8.91 -11.37
CA ARG A 86 8.63 -7.75 -11.64
C ARG A 86 8.08 -6.46 -11.03
N TYR A 87 6.76 -6.35 -10.92
CA TYR A 87 6.10 -5.14 -10.48
C TYR A 87 5.40 -5.39 -9.15
N VAL A 88 5.57 -4.45 -8.21
CA VAL A 88 4.82 -4.44 -6.95
C VAL A 88 3.83 -3.29 -6.99
N TYR A 89 2.56 -3.60 -6.75
CA TYR A 89 1.48 -2.63 -6.67
C TYR A 89 0.98 -2.53 -5.25
N ILE A 90 0.90 -1.30 -4.75
CA ILE A 90 0.30 -0.97 -3.46
C ILE A 90 -1.00 -0.25 -3.78
N LYS A 91 -2.12 -0.90 -3.50
CA LYS A 91 -3.47 -0.37 -3.70
C LYS A 91 -3.99 0.13 -2.36
N ALA A 92 -4.40 1.39 -2.35
CA ALA A 92 -5.05 2.00 -1.20
C ALA A 92 -6.57 2.02 -1.39
N ASN A 93 -7.31 1.68 -0.34
CA ASN A 93 -8.75 1.81 -0.27
C ASN A 93 -9.09 2.81 0.83
N GLY A 94 -9.99 3.74 0.52
CA GLY A 94 -10.48 4.71 1.49
C GLY A 94 -11.73 4.23 2.24
N VAL A 95 -12.02 4.85 3.37
CA VAL A 95 -13.27 4.69 4.09
C VAL A 95 -14.37 5.43 3.33
N ALA A 96 -15.45 4.75 2.96
CA ALA A 96 -16.63 5.39 2.41
C ALA A 96 -17.31 6.23 3.50
N ASN A 97 -17.12 7.55 3.48
CA ASN A 97 -17.83 8.45 4.38
C ASN A 97 -18.46 9.62 3.58
N ARG A 98 -19.53 10.21 4.12
CA ARG A 98 -20.27 11.29 3.44
C ARG A 98 -19.51 12.62 3.40
N TRP A 99 -18.50 12.79 4.25
CA TRP A 99 -17.83 14.06 4.53
C TRP A 99 -16.47 14.21 3.81
N HIS A 100 -15.79 13.10 3.53
CA HIS A 100 -14.46 13.05 2.91
C HIS A 100 -14.46 12.05 1.75
N ARG A 101 -14.57 12.57 0.53
CA ARG A 101 -14.54 11.74 -0.70
C ARG A 101 -13.13 11.41 -1.18
N VAL A 102 -12.13 12.05 -0.59
CA VAL A 102 -10.74 11.97 -1.03
C VAL A 102 -9.88 11.63 0.19
N PHE A 103 -8.90 10.77 -0.04
CA PHE A 103 -7.86 10.47 0.94
C PHE A 103 -6.52 10.51 0.20
N SER A 104 -5.46 10.81 0.94
CA SER A 104 -4.10 10.77 0.43
C SER A 104 -3.36 9.61 1.07
N LEU A 105 -2.40 9.03 0.34
CA LEU A 105 -1.45 8.07 0.88
C LEU A 105 -0.03 8.61 0.65
N VAL A 106 0.76 8.81 1.70
CA VAL A 106 2.17 9.20 1.62
C VAL A 106 3.01 8.06 2.17
N LEU A 107 3.85 7.50 1.31
CA LEU A 107 4.81 6.46 1.65
C LEU A 107 6.21 7.07 1.62
N CYS A 108 6.92 7.02 2.73
CA CYS A 108 8.30 7.52 2.82
C CYS A 108 9.26 6.59 2.10
N GLU A 109 9.07 5.28 2.28
CA GLU A 109 9.94 4.26 1.69
C GLU A 109 9.16 2.96 1.47
N VAL A 110 9.55 2.22 0.43
CA VAL A 110 9.02 0.89 0.13
C VAL A 110 10.21 -0.04 -0.11
N MET A 111 10.42 -0.98 0.80
CA MET A 111 11.43 -2.02 0.69
C MET A 111 10.77 -3.33 0.29
N VAL A 112 11.35 -4.02 -0.69
CA VAL A 112 10.87 -5.31 -1.21
C VAL A 112 11.95 -6.35 -0.99
N TYR A 113 11.59 -7.50 -0.43
CA TYR A 113 12.52 -8.60 -0.14
C TYR A 113 11.92 -9.96 -0.54
#